data_AF-A0AA88YUF5-F1
#
_entry.id   AF-A0AA88YUF5-F1
#
_cell.length_a   1.000
_cell.length_b   1.000
_cell.length_c   1.000
_cell.angle_alpha   90.00
_cell.angle_beta   90.00
_cell.angle_gamma   90.00
#
_symmetry.space_group_name_H-M   'P 1'
#
loop_
_entity.id
_entity.type
_entity.pdbx_description
1 polymer ?
#
loop_
_entity_poly.entity_id
_entity_poly.type
_entity_poly.pdbx_seq_one_letter_code
_entity_poly.pdbx_strand_id
1 'polypeptide(L)'
;MRDMRWIYCISKRKRTPLIKNLNRALARTKTRKHNHHFCRYCLQGFQQKHTLNKHLRFCSTLEAQCVTLPEKGYDDFLQFKDFHKQMRVPFVIYADFEAFAQKTETRPPSDASKSSTTPIIHYKPCGYGYQIVCVDDDYTKPPVIYRGDDVSEHFLRSIMEEEGEIKRNFE
;
A
#
# COMPACT_ATOMS: atom_id res chain seq x y z
N MET A 1 2.40 -47.32 12.57
CA MET A 1 3.78 -46.90 12.95
C MET A 1 4.05 -45.62 12.18
N ARG A 2 4.18 -44.48 12.87
CA ARG A 2 4.19 -43.15 12.23
C ARG A 2 5.62 -42.61 12.22
N ASP A 3 6.09 -42.35 11.01
CA ASP A 3 7.35 -41.70 10.69
C ASP A 3 7.55 -40.41 11.50
N MET A 4 8.58 -40.45 12.36
CA MET A 4 9.12 -39.30 13.06
C MET A 4 10.24 -38.70 12.21
N ARG A 5 9.93 -37.67 11.43
CA ARG A 5 10.96 -36.85 10.75
C ARG A 5 11.24 -35.58 11.55
N TRP A 6 12.53 -35.39 11.83
CA TRP A 6 13.13 -34.42 12.73
C TRP A 6 13.08 -32.99 12.19
N ILE A 7 12.82 -32.01 13.05
CA ILE A 7 13.13 -30.60 12.77
C ILE A 7 14.63 -30.44 13.05
N TYR A 8 15.45 -30.37 12.01
CA TYR A 8 16.90 -30.21 12.13
C TYR A 8 17.27 -28.77 12.50
N CYS A 9 18.16 -28.62 13.48
CA CYS A 9 18.98 -27.42 13.68
C CYS A 9 20.44 -27.86 13.57
N ILE A 10 21.15 -27.38 12.54
CA ILE A 10 22.54 -27.74 12.24
C ILE A 10 23.45 -26.92 13.16
N SER A 11 23.72 -27.45 14.36
CA SER A 11 24.81 -26.98 15.21
C SER A 11 25.27 -28.12 16.11
N LYS A 12 26.48 -28.63 15.86
CA LYS A 12 27.08 -29.74 16.60
C LYS A 12 27.27 -29.33 18.07
N ARG A 13 26.63 -30.08 18.99
CA ARG A 13 26.63 -29.96 20.47
C ARG A 13 25.51 -29.12 21.11
N LYS A 14 24.24 -29.53 20.97
CA LYS A 14 23.22 -29.25 22.02
C LYS A 14 22.30 -30.46 22.18
N ARG A 15 22.12 -30.95 23.42
CA ARG A 15 21.07 -31.93 23.74
C ARG A 15 19.74 -31.32 23.33
N THR A 16 19.05 -31.88 22.35
CA THR A 16 17.75 -31.38 21.92
C THR A 16 16.71 -31.75 22.98
N PRO A 17 16.06 -30.80 23.67
CA PRO A 17 15.00 -31.13 24.60
C PRO A 17 13.81 -31.71 23.82
N LEU A 18 13.32 -32.88 24.22
CA LEU A 18 12.13 -33.48 23.63
C LEU A 18 10.90 -32.63 23.97
N ILE A 19 10.33 -31.95 22.97
CA ILE A 19 9.08 -31.20 23.13
C ILE A 19 7.91 -32.19 23.15
N LYS A 20 7.54 -32.63 24.36
CA LYS A 20 6.42 -33.56 24.57
C LYS A 20 5.06 -32.98 24.16
N ASN A 21 4.91 -31.66 24.19
CA ASN A 21 3.65 -30.99 23.82
C ASN A 21 3.93 -29.60 23.22
N LEU A 22 3.79 -29.48 21.90
CA LEU A 22 4.03 -28.24 21.14
C LEU A 22 3.08 -27.11 21.56
N ASN A 23 1.79 -27.41 21.76
CA ASN A 23 0.81 -26.40 22.12
C ASN A 23 1.14 -25.79 23.49
N ARG A 24 1.55 -26.61 24.45
CA ARG A 24 1.98 -26.13 25.77
C ARG A 24 3.27 -25.31 25.69
N ALA A 25 4.20 -25.70 24.83
CA ALA A 25 5.45 -24.97 24.65
C ALA A 25 5.22 -23.56 24.08
N LEU A 26 4.35 -23.44 23.08
CA LEU A 26 4.05 -22.18 22.40
C LEU A 26 2.99 -21.33 23.10
N ALA A 27 2.11 -21.92 23.92
CA ALA A 27 1.08 -21.18 24.65
C ALA A 27 1.65 -20.18 25.66
N ARG A 28 2.91 -20.34 26.12
CA ARG A 28 3.54 -19.39 27.07
C ARG A 28 3.71 -17.98 26.48
N THR A 29 3.70 -17.82 25.16
CA THR A 29 3.84 -16.51 24.50
C THR A 29 2.51 -15.76 24.34
N LYS A 30 1.37 -16.35 24.73
CA LYS A 30 0.05 -15.71 24.61
C LYS A 30 -0.62 -15.52 25.97
N THR A 31 -1.09 -14.29 26.22
CA THR A 31 -1.66 -13.82 27.48
C THR A 31 -3.11 -14.24 27.75
N ARG A 32 -3.76 -14.98 26.83
CA ARG A 32 -5.20 -15.33 26.93
C ARG A 32 -5.44 -16.84 27.06
N LYS A 33 -6.38 -17.21 27.94
CA LYS A 33 -6.78 -18.57 28.36
C LYS A 33 -7.54 -19.39 27.29
N HIS A 34 -7.27 -19.19 26.00
CA HIS A 34 -7.93 -19.98 24.94
C HIS A 34 -7.05 -21.17 24.54
N ASN A 35 -7.68 -22.32 24.27
CA ASN A 35 -6.97 -23.50 23.76
C ASN A 35 -6.41 -23.17 22.36
N HIS A 36 -5.09 -23.03 22.27
CA HIS A 36 -4.40 -22.80 21.01
C HIS A 36 -3.85 -24.12 20.44
N HIS A 37 -4.20 -24.39 19.19
CA HIS A 37 -3.68 -25.52 18.42
C HIS A 37 -2.67 -24.99 17.41
N PHE A 38 -1.41 -25.42 17.50
CA PHE A 38 -0.34 -24.93 16.63
C PHE A 38 0.00 -25.92 15.52
N CYS A 39 0.26 -25.39 14.32
CA CYS A 39 0.80 -26.17 13.23
C CYS A 39 2.26 -26.56 13.51
N ARG A 40 2.63 -27.81 13.22
CA ARG A 40 3.99 -28.30 13.44
C ARG A 40 4.99 -27.83 12.38
N TYR A 41 4.51 -27.40 11.21
CA TYR A 41 5.32 -27.01 10.06
C TYR A 41 5.62 -25.50 10.07
N CYS A 42 4.61 -24.65 10.25
CA CYS A 42 4.76 -23.19 10.21
C CYS A 42 4.64 -22.50 11.59
N LEU A 43 4.38 -23.24 12.67
CA LEU A 43 4.18 -22.71 14.03
C LEU A 43 3.04 -21.70 14.19
N GLN A 44 2.15 -21.55 13.20
CA GLN A 44 0.96 -20.71 13.29
C GLN A 44 -0.06 -21.30 14.29
N GLY A 45 -0.64 -20.44 15.13
CA GLY A 45 -1.62 -20.82 16.15
C GLY A 45 -3.07 -20.62 15.70
N PHE A 46 -3.90 -21.63 15.93
CA PHE A 46 -5.32 -21.67 15.59
C PHE A 46 -6.18 -21.80 16.86
N GLN A 47 -7.38 -21.23 16.85
CA GLN A 47 -8.30 -21.32 18.00
C GLN A 47 -9.04 -22.66 18.06
N GLN A 48 -9.30 -23.30 16.90
CA GLN A 48 -10.05 -24.55 16.83
C GLN A 48 -9.24 -25.63 16.11
N LYS A 49 -9.46 -26.89 16.48
CA LYS A 49 -8.77 -28.03 15.85
C LYS A 49 -9.17 -28.21 14.39
N HIS A 50 -10.42 -27.93 14.05
CA HIS A 50 -10.92 -28.10 12.67
C HIS A 50 -10.26 -27.11 11.69
N THR A 51 -9.99 -25.87 12.11
CA THR A 51 -9.25 -24.88 11.30
C THR A 51 -7.80 -25.27 11.10
N LEU A 52 -7.16 -25.84 12.13
CA LEU A 52 -5.80 -26.40 12.00
C LEU A 52 -5.80 -27.54 10.97
N ASN A 53 -6.79 -28.44 11.01
CA ASN A 53 -6.86 -29.55 10.06
C ASN A 53 -7.05 -29.08 8.61
N LYS A 54 -7.85 -28.03 8.38
CA LYS A 54 -7.98 -27.41 7.04
C LYS A 54 -6.65 -26.82 6.57
N HIS A 55 -5.95 -26.11 7.44
CA HIS A 55 -4.62 -25.55 7.15
C HIS A 55 -3.58 -26.64 6.85
N LEU A 56 -3.57 -27.73 7.63
CA LEU A 56 -2.61 -28.83 7.45
C LEU A 56 -2.66 -29.45 6.06
N ARG A 57 -3.83 -29.49 5.41
CA ARG A 57 -3.97 -30.01 4.03
C ARG A 57 -3.05 -29.33 3.02
N PHE A 58 -2.76 -28.04 3.25
CA PHE A 58 -1.89 -27.26 2.38
C PHE A 58 -0.50 -27.08 3.01
N CYS A 59 -0.43 -26.83 4.31
CA CYS A 59 0.84 -26.55 4.96
C CYS A 59 1.77 -27.77 5.03
N SER A 60 1.24 -28.99 5.10
CA SER A 60 2.08 -30.19 5.14
C SER A 60 2.70 -30.55 3.78
N THR A 61 2.17 -30.01 2.69
CA THR A 61 2.73 -30.22 1.33
C THR A 61 3.83 -29.23 1.01
N LEU A 62 3.96 -28.16 1.81
CA LEU A 62 5.02 -27.19 1.68
C LEU A 62 6.28 -27.72 2.35
N GLU A 63 7.43 -27.54 1.70
CA GLU A 63 8.73 -27.79 2.32
C GLU A 63 8.98 -26.79 3.45
N ALA A 64 9.95 -27.11 4.32
CA ALA A 64 10.31 -26.22 5.42
C ALA A 64 10.73 -24.86 4.87
N GLN A 65 9.94 -23.83 5.18
CA GLN A 65 10.22 -22.47 4.73
C GLN A 65 11.37 -21.90 5.58
N CYS A 66 12.53 -21.72 4.96
CA CYS A 66 13.62 -20.95 5.54
C CYS A 66 13.42 -19.47 5.17
N VAL A 67 13.23 -18.61 6.18
CA VAL A 67 13.23 -17.16 5.95
C VAL A 67 14.70 -16.72 5.85
N THR A 68 15.16 -16.46 4.64
CA THR A 68 16.43 -15.77 4.40
C THR A 68 16.19 -14.27 4.59
N LEU A 69 16.81 -13.71 5.61
CA LEU A 69 16.82 -12.25 5.77
C LEU A 69 17.87 -11.65 4.83
N PRO A 70 17.62 -10.45 4.29
CA PRO A 70 18.62 -9.74 3.52
C PRO A 70 19.90 -9.47 4.32
N GLU A 71 21.04 -9.55 3.66
CA GLU A 71 22.33 -9.13 4.16
C GLU A 71 22.55 -7.64 3.87
N LYS A 72 22.93 -6.90 4.92
CA LYS A 72 23.17 -5.46 4.85
C LYS A 72 24.27 -5.15 3.82
N GLY A 73 23.96 -4.30 2.84
CA GLY A 73 24.86 -3.94 1.75
C GLY A 73 24.89 -4.91 0.56
N TYR A 74 24.10 -5.99 0.57
CA TYR A 74 23.99 -6.91 -0.57
C TYR A 74 22.60 -6.90 -1.20
N ASP A 75 21.56 -7.15 -0.40
CA ASP A 75 20.15 -7.22 -0.83
C ASP A 75 19.20 -6.49 0.13
N ASP A 76 19.72 -5.55 0.91
CA ASP A 76 18.95 -4.70 1.84
C ASP A 76 18.01 -3.70 1.15
N PHE A 77 18.08 -3.60 -0.18
CA PHE A 77 17.17 -2.79 -1.00
C PHE A 77 16.33 -3.66 -1.93
N LEU A 78 15.02 -3.66 -1.69
CA LEU A 78 14.04 -4.24 -2.61
C LEU A 78 13.73 -3.22 -3.71
N GLN A 79 13.93 -3.60 -4.97
CA GLN A 79 13.58 -2.78 -6.13
C GLN A 79 12.64 -3.56 -7.03
N PHE A 80 11.61 -2.90 -7.53
CA PHE A 80 10.75 -3.46 -8.57
C PHE A 80 11.49 -3.40 -9.90
N LYS A 81 11.81 -4.54 -10.51
CA LYS A 81 12.56 -4.61 -11.79
C LYS A 81 11.64 -4.81 -13.00
N ASP A 82 10.44 -5.33 -12.77
CA ASP A 82 9.52 -5.77 -13.82
C ASP A 82 8.49 -4.69 -14.21
N PHE A 83 8.95 -3.44 -14.45
CA PHE A 83 8.06 -2.34 -14.89
C PHE A 83 7.26 -2.68 -16.15
N HIS A 84 7.85 -3.44 -17.08
CA HIS A 84 7.20 -3.90 -18.30
C HIS A 84 6.01 -4.86 -18.06
N LYS A 85 5.90 -5.45 -16.86
CA LYS A 85 4.77 -6.33 -16.48
C LYS A 85 3.64 -5.56 -15.80
N GLN A 86 3.80 -4.26 -15.56
CA GLN A 86 2.70 -3.44 -15.07
C GLN A 86 1.62 -3.36 -16.14
N MET A 87 0.36 -3.49 -15.72
CA MET A 87 -0.75 -3.23 -16.63
C MET A 87 -0.66 -1.79 -17.09
N ARG A 88 -0.69 -1.57 -18.41
CA ARG A 88 -0.74 -0.21 -18.96
C ARG A 88 -2.01 0.46 -18.49
N VAL A 89 -1.87 1.68 -17.98
CA VAL A 89 -3.03 2.50 -17.63
C VAL A 89 -3.68 2.95 -18.95
N PRO A 90 -4.97 2.64 -19.19
CA PRO A 90 -5.59 2.90 -20.48
C PRO A 90 -5.76 4.40 -20.78
N PHE A 91 -5.96 5.22 -19.74
CA PHE A 91 -6.14 6.67 -19.83
C PHE A 91 -5.30 7.40 -18.80
N VAL A 92 -4.65 8.49 -19.22
CA VAL A 92 -3.90 9.40 -18.35
C VAL A 92 -4.35 10.82 -18.64
N ILE A 93 -4.69 11.57 -17.59
CA ILE A 93 -5.01 12.99 -17.69
C ILE A 93 -3.86 13.79 -17.10
N TYR A 94 -3.18 14.57 -17.94
CA TYR A 94 -2.19 15.54 -17.52
C TYR A 94 -2.87 16.89 -17.36
N ALA A 95 -2.72 17.54 -16.21
CA ALA A 95 -3.36 18.83 -15.95
C ALA A 95 -2.41 19.78 -15.23
N ASP A 96 -2.53 21.08 -15.54
CA ASP A 96 -1.80 22.15 -14.88
C ASP A 96 -2.68 23.40 -14.71
N PHE A 97 -2.40 24.19 -13.68
CA PHE A 97 -3.12 25.42 -13.36
C PHE A 97 -2.22 26.63 -13.47
N GLU A 98 -2.79 27.70 -14.01
CA GLU A 98 -2.19 29.03 -13.96
C GLU A 98 -2.81 29.82 -12.81
N ALA A 99 -2.00 30.58 -12.09
CA ALA A 99 -2.44 31.38 -10.94
C ALA A 99 -1.73 32.73 -10.87
N PHE A 100 -2.47 33.76 -10.46
CA PHE A 100 -1.90 35.07 -10.17
C PHE A 100 -1.56 35.19 -8.68
N ALA A 101 -0.37 35.72 -8.40
CA ALA A 101 0.06 36.07 -7.05
C ALA A 101 -0.60 37.39 -6.61
N GLN A 102 -1.54 37.32 -5.69
CA GLN A 102 -2.18 38.48 -5.07
C GLN A 102 -1.52 38.77 -3.72
N LYS A 103 -1.07 40.02 -3.51
CA LYS A 103 -0.60 40.45 -2.19
C LYS A 103 -1.77 40.49 -1.23
N THR A 104 -1.60 39.88 -0.06
CA THR A 104 -2.60 39.93 1.01
C THR A 104 -2.40 41.20 1.82
N GLU A 105 -3.46 41.98 2.00
CA GLU A 105 -3.46 43.12 2.93
C GLU A 105 -3.51 42.58 4.37
N THR A 106 -2.34 42.42 4.98
CA THR A 106 -2.22 41.90 6.34
C THR A 106 -2.43 43.02 7.36
N ARG A 107 -3.52 42.95 8.13
CA ARG A 107 -3.66 43.75 9.36
C ARG A 107 -2.82 43.12 10.47
N PRO A 108 -2.09 43.92 11.27
CA PRO A 108 -1.35 43.39 12.40
C PRO A 108 -2.30 42.69 13.39
N PRO A 109 -1.81 41.69 14.15
CA PRO A 109 -2.63 41.02 15.16
C PRO A 109 -3.20 42.06 16.13
N SER A 110 -4.48 41.94 16.45
CA SER A 110 -5.15 42.85 17.39
C SER A 110 -4.63 42.72 18.83
N ASP A 111 -3.86 41.67 19.12
CA ASP A 111 -3.38 41.30 20.45
C ASP A 111 -1.90 40.93 20.37
N ALA A 112 -1.04 41.78 20.94
CA ALA A 112 0.42 41.65 20.89
C ALA A 112 0.97 40.46 21.70
N SER A 113 0.13 39.78 22.49
CA SER A 113 0.52 38.63 23.32
C SER A 113 0.50 37.30 22.58
N LYS A 114 -0.08 37.24 21.37
CA LYS A 114 -0.24 36.00 20.60
C LYS A 114 0.65 36.01 19.37
N SER A 115 1.39 34.92 19.16
CA SER A 115 2.08 34.72 17.89
C SER A 115 1.05 34.45 16.79
N SER A 116 1.23 35.10 15.65
CA SER A 116 0.40 34.91 14.47
C SER A 116 1.29 34.88 13.24
N THR A 117 0.98 33.99 12.31
CA THR A 117 1.62 33.94 10.98
C THR A 117 0.69 34.62 9.99
N THR A 118 1.18 35.64 9.28
CA THR A 118 0.40 36.35 8.28
C THR A 118 0.81 35.90 6.87
N PRO A 119 -0.12 35.36 6.06
CA PRO A 119 0.20 34.98 4.69
C PRO A 119 0.43 36.25 3.85
N ILE A 120 1.59 36.34 3.20
CA ILE A 120 2.01 37.52 2.42
C ILE A 120 1.39 37.52 1.01
N ILE A 121 1.26 36.33 0.42
CA ILE A 121 0.80 36.13 -0.96
C ILE A 121 -0.28 35.05 -0.98
N HIS A 122 -1.35 35.33 -1.69
CA HIS A 122 -2.42 34.39 -2.02
C HIS A 122 -2.41 34.13 -3.53
N TYR A 123 -2.31 32.87 -3.95
CA TYR A 123 -2.36 32.49 -5.36
C TYR A 123 -3.80 32.20 -5.77
N LYS A 124 -4.41 33.07 -6.58
CA LYS A 124 -5.74 32.85 -7.14
C LYS A 124 -5.61 32.17 -8.51
N PRO A 125 -6.15 30.95 -8.69
CA PRO A 125 -6.19 30.30 -10.01
C PRO A 125 -6.93 31.17 -11.03
N CYS A 126 -6.38 31.29 -12.24
CA CYS A 126 -6.94 32.09 -13.33
C CYS A 126 -7.18 31.28 -14.62
N GLY A 127 -6.64 30.08 -14.70
CA GLY A 127 -6.94 29.13 -15.75
C GLY A 127 -6.37 27.76 -15.46
N TYR A 128 -6.71 26.80 -16.30
CA TYR A 128 -6.10 25.48 -16.32
C TYR A 128 -5.99 24.97 -17.75
N GLY A 129 -5.09 24.02 -17.95
CA GLY A 129 -5.02 23.20 -19.14
C GLY A 129 -5.01 21.73 -18.75
N TYR A 130 -5.73 20.88 -19.48
CA TYR A 130 -5.55 19.43 -19.37
C TYR A 130 -5.51 18.74 -20.73
N GLN A 131 -4.81 17.60 -20.77
CA GLN A 131 -4.65 16.74 -21.93
C GLN A 131 -4.94 15.31 -21.53
N ILE A 132 -5.84 14.66 -22.28
CA ILE A 132 -6.17 13.26 -22.09
C ILE A 132 -5.39 12.44 -23.11
N VAL A 133 -4.57 11.52 -22.62
CA VAL A 133 -3.76 10.61 -23.44
C VAL A 133 -4.25 9.20 -23.18
N CYS A 134 -4.61 8.49 -24.25
CA CYS A 134 -4.95 7.09 -24.21
C CYS A 134 -3.80 6.24 -24.78
N VAL A 135 -3.76 4.95 -24.44
CA VAL A 135 -2.86 3.99 -25.09
C VAL A 135 -3.17 3.83 -26.58
N ASP A 136 -4.42 4.08 -26.96
CA ASP A 136 -4.90 4.10 -28.33
C ASP A 136 -5.10 5.55 -28.79
N ASP A 137 -4.38 5.94 -29.84
CA ASP A 137 -4.32 7.33 -30.33
C ASP A 137 -5.71 7.83 -30.78
N ASP A 138 -6.60 6.93 -31.20
CA ASP A 138 -7.96 7.30 -31.64
C ASP A 138 -8.82 7.89 -30.51
N TYR A 139 -8.46 7.64 -29.25
CA TYR A 139 -9.16 8.14 -28.07
C TYR A 139 -8.39 9.24 -27.33
N THR A 140 -7.25 9.65 -27.86
CA THR A 140 -6.52 10.82 -27.36
C THR A 140 -7.25 12.09 -27.80
N LYS A 141 -7.66 12.91 -26.82
CA LYS A 141 -8.40 14.15 -27.08
C LYS A 141 -7.42 15.33 -27.25
N PRO A 142 -7.79 16.39 -28.00
CA PRO A 142 -7.01 17.61 -28.04
C PRO A 142 -6.98 18.31 -26.66
N PRO A 143 -5.98 19.17 -26.41
CA PRO A 143 -5.84 19.82 -25.10
C PRO A 143 -6.96 20.81 -24.86
N VAL A 144 -7.53 20.73 -23.65
CA VAL A 144 -8.58 21.63 -23.18
C VAL A 144 -7.94 22.72 -22.35
N ILE A 145 -8.21 23.97 -22.70
CA ILE A 145 -7.71 25.16 -21.99
C ILE A 145 -8.90 26.00 -21.56
N TYR A 146 -8.95 26.33 -20.28
CA TYR A 146 -9.97 27.21 -19.72
C TYR A 146 -9.31 28.41 -19.02
N ARG A 147 -9.90 29.60 -19.23
CA ARG A 147 -9.54 30.85 -18.55
C ARG A 147 -10.83 31.58 -18.20
N GLY A 148 -11.00 31.92 -16.94
CA GLY A 148 -12.23 32.56 -16.46
C GLY A 148 -12.28 32.61 -14.94
N ASP A 149 -13.47 32.89 -14.42
CA ASP A 149 -13.74 32.78 -13.00
C ASP A 149 -14.10 31.34 -12.61
N ASP A 150 -14.08 31.06 -11.31
CA ASP A 150 -14.41 29.76 -10.71
C ASP A 150 -13.63 28.57 -11.32
N VAL A 151 -12.37 28.85 -11.70
CA VAL A 151 -11.45 27.93 -12.38
C VAL A 151 -11.38 26.56 -11.72
N SER A 152 -11.30 26.52 -10.39
CA SER A 152 -11.21 25.26 -9.64
C SER A 152 -12.48 24.43 -9.74
N GLU A 153 -13.66 25.05 -9.65
CA GLU A 153 -14.94 24.35 -9.77
C GLU A 153 -15.16 23.87 -11.21
N HIS A 154 -14.88 24.75 -12.19
CA HIS A 154 -14.96 24.41 -13.60
C HIS A 154 -14.03 23.24 -13.96
N PHE A 155 -12.81 23.22 -13.42
CA PHE A 155 -11.87 22.12 -13.60
C PHE A 155 -12.44 20.80 -13.08
N LEU A 156 -12.90 20.78 -11.82
CA LEU A 156 -13.44 19.56 -11.21
C LEU A 156 -14.62 19.02 -12.00
N ARG A 157 -15.55 19.89 -12.42
CA ARG A 157 -16.68 19.50 -13.26
C ARG A 157 -16.20 18.89 -14.58
N SER A 158 -15.25 19.53 -15.25
CA SER A 158 -14.71 19.04 -16.53
C SER A 158 -14.09 17.65 -16.37
N ILE A 159 -13.25 17.44 -15.34
CA ILE A 159 -12.62 16.13 -15.10
C ILE A 159 -13.65 15.05 -14.77
N MET A 160 -14.72 15.39 -14.04
CA MET A 160 -15.81 14.44 -13.74
C MET A 160 -16.63 14.08 -14.98
N GLU A 161 -16.85 15.03 -15.89
CA GLU A 161 -17.49 14.77 -17.19
C GLU A 161 -16.64 13.84 -18.06
N GLU A 162 -15.32 14.10 -18.12
CA GLU A 162 -14.36 13.26 -18.83
C GLU A 162 -14.30 11.84 -18.24
N GLU A 163 -14.30 11.69 -16.92
CA GLU A 163 -14.39 10.38 -16.25
C GLU A 163 -15.67 9.64 -16.66
N GLY A 164 -16.81 10.34 -16.70
CA GLY A 164 -18.09 9.76 -17.10
C GLY A 164 -18.13 9.33 -18.57
N GLU A 165 -17.48 10.06 -19.46
CA GLU A 165 -17.31 9.67 -20.87
C GLU A 165 -16.39 8.46 -21.04
N ILE A 166 -15.24 8.47 -20.36
CA ILE A 166 -14.28 7.36 -20.41
C ILE A 166 -14.95 6.08 -19.89
N LYS A 167 -15.68 6.13 -18.78
CA LYS A 167 -16.41 4.95 -18.29
C LYS A 167 -17.46 4.46 -19.28
N ARG A 168 -18.31 5.34 -19.83
CA ARG A 168 -19.36 4.94 -20.78
C ARG A 168 -18.84 4.30 -22.07
N ASN A 169 -17.65 4.67 -22.51
CA ASN A 169 -17.08 4.17 -23.75
C ASN A 169 -16.25 2.87 -23.56
N PHE A 170 -15.84 2.55 -22.32
CA PHE A 170 -14.86 1.49 -22.04
C PHE A 170 -15.22 0.49 -20.92
N GLU A 171 -16.29 0.72 -20.15
CA GLU A 171 -16.96 -0.27 -19.29
C GLU A 171 -18.18 -0.88 -19.98
#